data_AF-A0A7S2KH02-F1
#
_entry.id   AF-A0A7S2KH02-F1
#
_cell.length_a   1.000
_cell.length_b   1.000
_cell.length_c   1.000
_cell.angle_alpha   90.00
_cell.angle_beta   90.00
_cell.angle_gamma   90.00
#
_symmetry.space_group_name_H-M   'P 1'
#
loop_
_entity.id
_entity.type
_entity.pdbx_description
1 polymer ?
#
loop_
_entity_poly.entity_id
_entity_poly.type
_entity_poly.pdbx_seq_one_letter_code
_entity_poly.pdbx_strand_id
1 'polypeptide(L)'
;SCCCHAFAPPIHLDGSTFRSSSAAATTTTRVFLFDLKQRLNNQQRSLQQQQSRSRIPEEELYYLSRGFGFSSEEEEDFNDPLQLPYTIDLTASRSTRISDTNTENQAATSRLLLRHLEAEDIKSVLPEVVREFGAYEAPTSTGSKLGDEVATWIENFLFSFTVLVGLDQRVERRKKGYSANVPPDHNVVCLVEVTPVTNNNSDDAATTVSYTEQIVGIAELSWQPPDPTRNAPPFVLPYFAKDIISRFIPSNGGATNDKEDERKVPKGYVSNVLTWKSRRGLGYSRVLMAALEGIARRWGCDDIRLHVDADEVSGKVARGLYWSLGYEAVPDRGNNRVGYEWMGPSMANRGLYLVEGVPLLYLRKSLNEDVG
;
A
#
# COMPACT_ATOMS: atom_id res chain seq x y z
N SER A 1 3.76 22.88 -16.70
CA SER A 1 5.01 22.11 -16.62
C SER A 1 5.51 22.24 -15.20
N CYS A 2 5.08 21.35 -14.31
CA CYS A 2 5.44 21.37 -12.89
C CYS A 2 6.10 20.04 -12.58
N CYS A 3 7.42 20.06 -12.41
CA CYS A 3 8.19 18.97 -11.84
C CYS A 3 8.01 19.00 -10.33
N CYS A 4 7.29 18.04 -9.78
CA CYS A 4 7.48 17.66 -8.39
C CYS A 4 8.73 16.77 -8.39
N HIS A 5 9.88 17.35 -8.04
CA HIS A 5 11.07 16.56 -7.73
C HIS A 5 10.72 15.69 -6.53
N ALA A 6 10.56 14.40 -6.78
CA ALA A 6 10.56 13.42 -5.72
C ALA A 6 11.88 13.55 -4.95
N PHE A 7 11.77 13.85 -3.67
CA PHE A 7 12.88 14.06 -2.76
C PHE A 7 13.63 12.74 -2.54
N ALA A 8 14.70 12.53 -3.30
CA ALA A 8 15.85 11.79 -2.81
C ALA A 8 16.80 12.80 -2.14
N PRO A 9 17.39 12.51 -0.98
CA PRO A 9 18.38 13.40 -0.37
C PRO A 9 19.58 13.60 -1.33
N PRO A 10 20.19 14.79 -1.36
CA PRO A 10 21.35 15.04 -2.21
C PRO A 10 22.50 14.12 -1.80
N ILE A 11 22.93 13.25 -2.73
CA ILE A 11 24.17 12.51 -2.60
C ILE A 11 25.31 13.53 -2.74
N HIS A 12 25.89 13.92 -1.61
CA HIS A 12 27.13 14.68 -1.57
C HIS A 12 28.25 13.79 -2.15
N LEU A 13 28.57 14.00 -3.42
CA LEU A 13 29.77 13.44 -4.03
C LEU A 13 30.98 14.23 -3.52
N ASP A 14 31.59 13.75 -2.44
CA ASP A 14 32.90 14.21 -2.02
C ASP A 14 33.92 13.88 -3.12
N GLY A 15 34.38 14.93 -3.80
CA GLY A 15 35.49 14.88 -4.74
C GLY A 15 36.78 14.54 -4.01
N SER A 16 37.06 13.25 -3.86
CA SER A 16 38.37 12.76 -3.43
C SER A 16 39.16 12.21 -4.63
N THR A 17 40.38 12.72 -4.74
CA THR A 17 41.38 12.45 -5.75
C THR A 17 41.76 10.97 -5.79
N PHE A 18 41.43 10.29 -6.88
CA PHE A 18 41.74 8.88 -7.09
C PHE A 18 43.24 8.71 -7.43
N ARG A 19 44.04 8.24 -6.46
CA ARG A 19 45.38 7.69 -6.71
C ARG A 19 45.24 6.21 -7.07
N SER A 20 45.70 5.86 -8.27
CA SER A 20 45.78 4.48 -8.76
C SER A 20 46.85 3.70 -7.97
N SER A 21 46.45 2.63 -7.28
CA SER A 21 47.34 1.54 -6.92
C SER A 21 46.68 0.21 -7.27
N SER A 22 47.32 -0.50 -8.21
CA SER A 22 46.95 -1.83 -8.65
C SER A 22 47.40 -2.88 -7.62
N ALA A 23 46.45 -3.57 -7.00
CA ALA A 23 46.71 -4.82 -6.30
C ALA A 23 45.71 -5.87 -6.77
N ALA A 24 46.22 -6.94 -7.37
CA ALA A 24 45.44 -8.06 -7.86
C ALA A 24 44.83 -8.82 -6.68
N ALA A 25 43.49 -8.85 -6.61
CA ALA A 25 42.76 -9.62 -5.62
C ALA A 25 42.26 -10.94 -6.25
N THR A 26 42.84 -12.04 -5.80
CA THR A 26 42.44 -13.40 -6.15
C THR A 26 41.03 -13.69 -5.63
N THR A 27 40.03 -13.68 -6.50
CA THR A 27 38.63 -13.95 -6.13
C THR A 27 38.44 -15.44 -5.86
N THR A 28 38.35 -15.81 -4.59
CA THR A 28 38.00 -17.17 -4.16
C THR A 28 36.48 -17.28 -4.11
N THR A 29 35.88 -17.87 -5.13
CA THR A 29 34.44 -18.17 -5.19
C THR A 29 34.12 -19.32 -4.23
N ARG A 30 33.84 -19.00 -2.96
CA ARG A 30 33.23 -19.95 -2.01
C ARG A 30 31.72 -19.96 -2.23
N VAL A 31 31.20 -21.12 -2.61
CA VAL A 31 29.77 -21.40 -2.82
C VAL A 31 29.05 -21.39 -1.46
N PHE A 32 28.22 -20.39 -1.20
CA PHE A 32 27.45 -20.17 0.04
C PHE A 32 26.15 -21.00 0.11
N LEU A 33 26.25 -22.33 0.03
CA LEU A 33 25.06 -23.20 0.19
C LEU A 33 24.55 -23.27 1.64
N PHE A 34 25.41 -23.02 2.64
CA PHE A 34 25.02 -23.03 4.06
C PHE A 34 24.38 -21.73 4.54
N ASP A 35 24.70 -20.58 3.91
CA ASP A 35 24.12 -19.28 4.28
C ASP A 35 22.64 -19.18 3.86
N LEU A 36 22.27 -19.79 2.72
CA LEU A 36 20.88 -19.79 2.23
C LEU A 36 19.92 -20.52 3.19
N LYS A 37 20.35 -21.68 3.72
CA LYS A 37 19.54 -22.48 4.65
C LYS A 37 19.39 -21.79 6.01
N GLN A 38 20.44 -21.09 6.46
CA GLN A 38 20.39 -20.31 7.70
C GLN A 38 19.50 -19.06 7.54
N ARG A 39 19.51 -18.41 6.38
CA ARG A 39 18.58 -17.31 6.04
C ARG A 39 17.12 -17.78 6.00
N LEU A 40 16.83 -18.92 5.37
CA LEU A 40 15.48 -19.51 5.33
C LEU A 40 14.96 -19.87 6.73
N ASN A 41 15.80 -20.48 7.58
CA ASN A 41 15.42 -20.81 8.96
C ASN A 41 15.19 -19.56 9.82
N ASN A 42 16.02 -18.52 9.65
CA ASN A 42 15.81 -17.24 10.34
C ASN A 42 14.55 -16.53 9.85
N GLN A 43 14.23 -16.63 8.55
CA GLN A 43 13.01 -16.09 7.95
C GLN A 43 11.76 -16.81 8.49
N GLN A 44 11.79 -18.14 8.63
CA GLN A 44 10.69 -18.91 9.24
C GLN A 44 10.49 -18.57 10.72
N ARG A 45 11.57 -18.41 11.50
CA ARG A 45 11.47 -18.01 12.92
C ARG A 45 10.95 -16.59 13.09
N SER A 46 11.36 -15.65 12.23
CA SER A 46 10.82 -14.29 12.24
C SER A 46 9.35 -14.26 11.83
N LEU A 47 8.92 -15.11 10.89
CA LEU A 47 7.52 -15.24 10.50
C LEU A 47 6.67 -15.79 11.65
N GLN A 48 7.14 -16.80 12.39
CA GLN A 48 6.43 -17.30 13.58
C GLN A 48 6.35 -16.27 14.72
N GLN A 49 7.42 -15.51 14.98
CA GLN A 49 7.37 -14.42 15.96
C GLN A 49 6.52 -13.22 15.49
N GLN A 50 6.47 -12.91 14.20
CA GLN A 50 5.58 -11.87 13.67
C GLN A 50 4.11 -12.31 13.68
N GLN A 51 3.82 -13.58 13.40
CA GLN A 51 2.48 -14.16 13.56
C GLN A 51 1.98 -14.02 15.00
N SER A 52 2.86 -14.16 16.01
CA SER A 52 2.49 -13.92 17.41
C SER A 52 2.15 -12.45 17.77
N ARG A 53 2.40 -11.49 16.87
CA ARG A 53 2.09 -10.06 17.10
C ARG A 53 0.84 -9.58 16.39
N SER A 54 0.45 -10.20 15.27
CA SER A 54 -0.81 -9.86 14.61
C SER A 54 -1.96 -10.31 15.50
N ARG A 55 -2.76 -9.36 15.98
CA ARG A 55 -4.01 -9.65 16.69
C ARG A 55 -5.19 -9.91 15.72
N ILE A 56 -4.95 -9.70 14.43
CA ILE A 56 -5.94 -9.88 13.38
C ILE A 56 -5.98 -11.37 13.04
N PRO A 57 -7.17 -12.01 13.14
CA PRO A 57 -7.33 -13.39 12.72
C PRO A 57 -7.06 -13.59 11.22
N GLU A 58 -6.43 -14.69 10.83
CA GLU A 58 -6.08 -14.92 9.41
C GLU A 58 -7.34 -15.24 8.57
N GLU A 59 -8.39 -15.79 9.18
CA GLU A 59 -9.70 -15.97 8.57
C GLU A 59 -10.34 -14.66 8.12
N GLU A 60 -10.11 -13.56 8.85
CA GLU A 60 -10.58 -12.22 8.49
C GLU A 60 -9.82 -11.68 7.27
N LEU A 61 -8.50 -11.87 7.24
CA LEU A 61 -7.68 -11.49 6.08
C LEU A 61 -8.06 -12.29 4.83
N TYR A 62 -8.36 -13.58 5.00
CA TYR A 62 -8.85 -14.43 3.93
C TYR A 62 -10.23 -13.98 3.44
N TYR A 63 -11.18 -13.75 4.34
CA TYR A 63 -12.52 -13.25 4.01
C TYR A 63 -12.48 -11.93 3.23
N LEU A 64 -11.67 -10.96 3.69
CA LEU A 64 -11.48 -9.68 3.03
C LEU A 64 -10.87 -9.84 1.63
N SER A 65 -9.77 -10.60 1.51
CA SER A 65 -9.07 -10.78 0.24
C SER A 65 -9.88 -11.53 -0.82
N ARG A 66 -10.92 -12.27 -0.42
CA ARG A 66 -11.88 -12.93 -1.31
C ARG A 66 -13.03 -12.06 -1.77
N GLY A 67 -13.10 -10.81 -1.35
CA GLY A 67 -14.19 -9.92 -1.74
C GLY A 67 -15.37 -9.98 -0.79
N PHE A 68 -15.13 -10.11 0.51
CA PHE A 68 -16.16 -9.99 1.54
C PHE A 68 -17.26 -11.05 1.43
N GLY A 69 -16.86 -12.32 1.28
CA GLY A 69 -17.81 -13.44 1.15
C GLY A 69 -18.42 -13.59 -0.24
N PHE A 70 -17.97 -12.81 -1.23
CA PHE A 70 -18.37 -12.98 -2.62
C PHE A 70 -17.99 -14.37 -3.12
N SER A 71 -19.00 -15.21 -3.38
CA SER A 71 -18.80 -16.52 -4.01
C SER A 71 -18.87 -16.33 -5.53
N SER A 72 -17.85 -16.80 -6.26
CA SER A 72 -17.84 -16.71 -7.72
C SER A 72 -18.75 -17.75 -8.39
N GLU A 73 -19.30 -18.69 -7.62
CA GLU A 73 -20.09 -19.81 -8.12
C GLU A 73 -21.55 -19.44 -8.35
N GLU A 74 -22.04 -18.44 -7.64
CA GLU A 74 -23.35 -17.86 -7.87
C GLU A 74 -23.15 -16.73 -8.88
N GLU A 75 -23.72 -16.85 -10.10
CA GLU A 75 -23.86 -15.75 -11.08
C GLU A 75 -24.75 -14.60 -10.54
N GLU A 76 -24.80 -14.43 -9.23
CA GLU A 76 -25.58 -13.41 -8.56
C GLU A 76 -24.97 -12.03 -8.76
N ASP A 77 -25.89 -11.09 -8.89
CA ASP A 77 -25.75 -9.68 -9.22
C ASP A 77 -24.41 -9.08 -8.78
N PHE A 78 -23.58 -8.69 -9.75
CA PHE A 78 -22.49 -7.70 -9.58
C PHE A 78 -22.99 -6.40 -8.90
N ASN A 79 -24.31 -6.24 -8.78
CA ASN A 79 -25.03 -5.17 -8.12
C ASN A 79 -25.19 -5.31 -6.61
N ASP A 80 -24.84 -6.44 -5.97
CA ASP A 80 -24.84 -6.51 -4.51
C ASP A 80 -23.92 -5.40 -3.97
N PRO A 81 -24.34 -4.51 -3.07
CA PRO A 81 -23.46 -3.47 -2.56
C PRO A 81 -22.22 -4.04 -1.85
N LEU A 82 -21.13 -3.27 -1.86
CA LEU A 82 -19.97 -3.59 -1.03
C LEU A 82 -20.38 -3.53 0.45
N GLN A 83 -20.16 -4.61 1.20
CA GLN A 83 -20.49 -4.70 2.63
C GLN A 83 -19.51 -3.88 3.49
N LEU A 84 -19.49 -2.56 3.29
CA LEU A 84 -18.81 -1.62 4.17
C LEU A 84 -19.85 -0.73 4.87
N PRO A 85 -19.69 -0.47 6.18
CA PRO A 85 -18.53 -0.80 7.01
C PRO A 85 -18.44 -2.29 7.40
N TYR A 86 -17.21 -2.78 7.59
CA TYR A 86 -16.89 -4.14 8.05
C TYR A 86 -16.13 -4.09 9.37
N THR A 87 -16.52 -4.91 10.34
CA THR A 87 -15.93 -4.92 11.69
C THR A 87 -15.08 -6.17 11.88
N ILE A 88 -13.88 -6.01 12.42
CA ILE A 88 -12.95 -7.08 12.78
C ILE A 88 -12.74 -7.02 14.29
N ASP A 89 -13.19 -8.05 15.00
CA ASP A 89 -12.93 -8.17 16.43
C ASP A 89 -11.47 -8.58 16.65
N LEU A 90 -10.72 -7.74 17.36
CA LEU A 90 -9.34 -8.09 17.71
C LEU A 90 -9.40 -9.11 18.83
N THR A 91 -8.84 -10.30 18.57
CA THR A 91 -8.73 -11.33 19.60
C THR A 91 -8.03 -10.74 20.81
N ALA A 92 -8.69 -10.80 21.97
CA ALA A 92 -8.05 -10.47 23.22
C ALA A 92 -6.78 -11.31 23.28
N SER A 93 -5.61 -10.67 23.37
CA SER A 93 -4.34 -11.37 23.52
C SER A 93 -4.55 -12.38 24.64
N ARG A 94 -4.54 -13.66 24.28
CA ARG A 94 -4.95 -14.80 25.12
C ARG A 94 -3.99 -14.84 26.30
N SER A 95 -4.21 -13.95 27.25
CA SER A 95 -3.48 -13.88 28.50
C SER A 95 -3.97 -15.11 29.23
N THR A 96 -3.15 -16.15 29.16
CA THR A 96 -3.33 -17.45 29.80
C THR A 96 -3.34 -17.28 31.31
N ARG A 97 -4.38 -16.61 31.83
CA ARG A 97 -4.81 -16.74 33.21
C ARG A 97 -6.03 -17.65 33.16
N ILE A 98 -5.75 -18.91 33.40
CA ILE A 98 -6.71 -19.90 33.87
C ILE A 98 -7.23 -19.32 35.20
N SER A 99 -8.34 -18.60 35.14
CA SER A 99 -9.09 -18.20 36.33
C SER A 99 -10.51 -18.69 36.15
N ASP A 100 -10.76 -19.87 36.71
CA ASP A 100 -12.04 -20.54 36.82
C ASP A 100 -13.00 -19.72 37.69
N THR A 101 -13.63 -18.70 37.13
CA THR A 101 -14.82 -18.07 37.75
C THR A 101 -15.75 -17.53 36.67
N ASN A 102 -16.95 -18.13 36.60
CA ASN A 102 -18.04 -17.93 35.63
C ASN A 102 -18.69 -16.54 35.65
N THR A 103 -17.91 -15.47 35.47
CA THR A 103 -18.49 -14.13 35.32
C THR A 103 -18.24 -13.65 33.90
N GLU A 104 -19.27 -13.73 33.04
CA GLU A 104 -19.36 -13.25 31.66
C GLU A 104 -19.26 -11.72 31.56
N ASN A 105 -18.33 -11.09 32.28
CA ASN A 105 -17.93 -9.73 31.98
C ASN A 105 -16.98 -9.80 30.78
N GLN A 106 -17.58 -9.92 29.60
CA GLN A 106 -16.94 -9.80 28.30
C GLN A 106 -16.33 -8.40 28.25
N ALA A 107 -15.09 -8.27 28.72
CA ALA A 107 -14.36 -7.02 28.71
C ALA A 107 -14.38 -6.51 27.26
N ALA A 108 -14.94 -5.32 27.06
CA ALA A 108 -15.06 -4.74 25.72
C ALA A 108 -13.69 -4.81 25.03
N THR A 109 -13.59 -5.58 23.96
CA THR A 109 -12.37 -5.71 23.19
C THR A 109 -12.29 -4.56 22.19
N SER A 110 -11.09 -4.04 21.97
CA SER A 110 -10.84 -3.16 20.83
C SER A 110 -11.22 -3.89 19.53
N ARG A 111 -11.77 -3.17 18.57
CA ARG A 111 -12.14 -3.70 17.26
C ARG A 111 -11.59 -2.79 16.17
N LEU A 112 -11.43 -3.32 14.97
CA LEU A 112 -11.14 -2.53 13.78
C LEU A 112 -12.42 -2.39 12.96
N LEU A 113 -12.64 -1.21 12.42
CA LEU A 113 -13.73 -0.88 11.52
C LEU A 113 -13.13 -0.46 10.19
N LEU A 114 -13.27 -1.31 9.19
CA LEU A 114 -12.91 -1.00 7.80
C LEU A 114 -14.11 -0.33 7.14
N ARG A 115 -13.92 0.84 6.54
CA ARG A 115 -14.99 1.53 5.82
C ARG A 115 -14.45 2.41 4.70
N HIS A 116 -15.34 2.97 3.90
CA HIS A 116 -14.93 4.00 2.94
C HIS A 116 -14.46 5.26 3.67
N LEU A 117 -13.45 5.92 3.09
CA LEU A 117 -13.09 7.28 3.48
C LEU A 117 -14.19 8.24 3.02
N GLU A 118 -14.73 9.02 3.95
CA GLU A 118 -15.76 10.03 3.68
C GLU A 118 -15.16 11.45 3.72
N ALA A 119 -15.93 12.44 3.27
CA ALA A 119 -15.43 13.81 3.11
C ALA A 119 -15.03 14.44 4.46
N GLU A 120 -15.76 14.10 5.53
CA GLU A 120 -15.49 14.49 6.90
C GLU A 120 -14.16 13.95 7.44
N ASP A 121 -13.71 12.78 6.95
CA ASP A 121 -12.46 12.16 7.37
C ASP A 121 -11.24 12.84 6.74
N ILE A 122 -11.39 13.50 5.59
CA ILE A 122 -10.27 14.10 4.86
C ILE A 122 -9.50 15.06 5.77
N LYS A 123 -10.20 15.84 6.60
CA LYS A 123 -9.59 16.77 7.54
C LYS A 123 -8.73 16.09 8.60
N SER A 124 -9.10 14.90 9.06
CA SER A 124 -8.37 14.16 10.08
C SER A 124 -7.19 13.37 9.51
N VAL A 125 -7.30 12.88 8.27
CA VAL A 125 -6.22 12.12 7.61
C VAL A 125 -5.19 13.01 6.90
N LEU A 126 -5.57 14.21 6.44
CA LEU A 126 -4.70 15.07 5.64
C LEU A 126 -3.34 15.36 6.32
N PRO A 127 -3.26 15.74 7.62
CA PRO A 127 -1.96 16.00 8.26
C PRO A 127 -1.05 14.77 8.24
N GLU A 128 -1.62 13.59 8.45
CA GLU A 128 -0.92 12.31 8.45
C GLU A 128 -0.42 11.93 7.05
N VAL A 129 -1.26 12.13 6.03
CA VAL A 129 -0.89 11.91 4.62
C VAL A 129 0.24 12.84 4.23
N VAL A 130 0.10 14.15 4.45
CA VAL A 130 1.12 15.15 4.08
C VAL A 130 2.45 14.88 4.77
N ARG A 131 2.42 14.44 6.03
CA ARG A 131 3.61 14.07 6.80
C ARG A 131 4.35 12.88 6.21
N GLU A 132 3.63 11.86 5.76
CA GLU A 132 4.25 10.64 5.22
C GLU A 132 4.80 10.84 3.80
N PHE A 133 4.23 11.75 3.01
CA PHE A 133 4.76 12.11 1.69
C PHE A 133 5.90 13.14 1.72
N GLY A 134 6.43 13.47 2.90
CA GLY A 134 7.69 14.22 3.03
C GLY A 134 7.57 15.75 3.01
N ALA A 135 6.36 16.33 2.96
CA ALA A 135 6.20 17.79 3.02
C ALA A 135 6.34 18.38 4.44
N TYR A 136 6.77 17.60 5.43
CA TYR A 136 7.05 18.07 6.79
C TYR A 136 8.43 17.62 7.26
N GLU A 137 9.45 17.70 6.41
CA GLU A 137 10.82 17.73 6.94
C GLU A 137 10.96 19.00 7.78
N ALA A 138 11.20 18.83 9.09
CA ALA A 138 11.45 19.95 9.97
C ALA A 138 12.69 20.70 9.44
N PRO A 139 12.63 22.03 9.29
CA PRO A 139 13.77 22.78 8.76
C PRO A 139 15.01 22.47 9.59
N THR A 140 16.05 21.95 8.96
CA THR A 140 17.32 21.67 9.63
C THR A 140 17.90 23.00 10.10
N SER A 141 17.93 23.18 11.42
CA SER A 141 17.95 24.47 12.12
C SER A 141 19.29 25.22 12.12
N THR A 142 20.06 25.21 11.04
CA THR A 142 21.36 25.90 11.00
C THR A 142 21.53 26.69 9.71
N GLY A 143 20.89 27.87 9.64
CA GLY A 143 21.29 28.93 8.72
C GLY A 143 20.45 29.11 7.45
N SER A 144 19.18 28.69 7.41
CA SER A 144 18.27 29.00 6.30
C SER A 144 18.14 30.51 6.12
N LYS A 145 18.20 31.00 4.87
CA LYS A 145 17.84 32.37 4.57
C LYS A 145 16.32 32.49 4.71
N LEU A 146 15.81 33.66 5.11
CA LEU A 146 14.37 33.93 5.20
C LEU A 146 13.61 33.54 3.91
N GLY A 147 14.25 33.66 2.74
CA GLY A 147 13.68 33.24 1.46
C GLY A 147 13.43 31.74 1.33
N ASP A 148 14.31 30.90 1.90
CA ASP A 148 14.21 29.44 1.81
C ASP A 148 13.05 28.92 2.68
N GLU A 149 12.81 29.58 3.82
CA GLU A 149 11.68 29.26 4.71
C GLU A 149 10.34 29.60 4.06
N VAL A 150 10.23 30.75 3.42
CA VAL A 150 9.01 31.15 2.69
C VAL A 150 8.76 30.22 1.50
N ALA A 151 9.81 29.86 0.74
CA ALA A 151 9.69 28.92 -0.37
C ALA A 151 9.20 27.54 0.11
N THR A 152 9.83 26.99 1.15
CA THR A 152 9.43 25.71 1.76
C THR A 152 7.98 25.75 2.24
N TRP A 153 7.57 26.86 2.87
CA TRP A 153 6.18 27.04 3.31
C TRP A 153 5.18 27.05 2.14
N ILE A 154 5.49 27.76 1.04
CA ILE A 154 4.65 27.78 -0.17
C ILE A 154 4.58 26.39 -0.79
N GLU A 155 5.69 25.67 -0.91
CA GLU A 155 5.74 24.32 -1.45
C GLU A 155 4.89 23.36 -0.63
N ASN A 156 5.03 23.37 0.71
CA ASN A 156 4.24 22.55 1.61
C ASN A 156 2.75 22.88 1.54
N PHE A 157 2.39 24.16 1.38
CA PHE A 157 1.01 24.59 1.18
C PHE A 157 0.44 24.06 -0.15
N LEU A 158 1.16 24.24 -1.28
CA LEU A 158 0.73 23.77 -2.59
C LEU A 158 0.61 22.24 -2.64
N PHE A 159 1.55 21.53 -2.01
CA PHE A 159 1.50 20.10 -1.89
C PHE A 159 0.28 19.64 -1.08
N SER A 160 0.08 20.22 0.11
CA SER A 160 -1.08 19.92 0.97
C SER A 160 -2.40 20.20 0.26
N PHE A 161 -2.48 21.31 -0.48
CA PHE A 161 -3.64 21.65 -1.29
C PHE A 161 -3.89 20.62 -2.40
N THR A 162 -2.83 20.17 -3.09
CA THR A 162 -2.93 19.14 -4.13
C THR A 162 -3.42 17.82 -3.56
N VAL A 163 -2.91 17.41 -2.39
CA VAL A 163 -3.37 16.21 -1.68
C VAL A 163 -4.85 16.33 -1.28
N LEU A 164 -5.25 17.48 -0.72
CA LEU A 164 -6.64 17.76 -0.34
C LEU A 164 -7.59 17.63 -1.54
N VAL A 165 -7.31 18.34 -2.63
CA VAL A 165 -8.11 18.29 -3.86
C VAL A 165 -8.14 16.87 -4.44
N GLY A 166 -6.99 16.19 -4.45
CA GLY A 166 -6.89 14.83 -4.92
C GLY A 166 -7.75 13.86 -4.09
N LEU A 167 -7.71 13.92 -2.76
CA LEU A 167 -8.52 13.06 -1.90
C LEU A 167 -10.02 13.32 -2.08
N ASP A 168 -10.43 14.59 -2.15
CA ASP A 168 -11.82 14.97 -2.37
C ASP A 168 -12.36 14.42 -3.72
N GLN A 169 -11.58 14.58 -4.79
CA GLN A 169 -11.92 13.99 -6.10
C GLN A 169 -12.10 12.48 -6.05
N ARG A 170 -11.26 11.77 -5.29
CA ARG A 170 -11.34 10.30 -5.14
C ARG A 170 -12.60 9.89 -4.38
N VAL A 171 -12.94 10.58 -3.29
CA VAL A 171 -14.15 10.33 -2.51
C VAL A 171 -15.40 10.56 -3.38
N GLU A 172 -15.46 11.66 -4.12
CA GLU A 172 -16.58 11.99 -5.00
C GLU A 172 -16.70 11.01 -6.17
N ARG A 173 -15.58 10.57 -6.77
CA ARG A 173 -15.61 9.54 -7.81
C ARG A 173 -16.08 8.19 -7.29
N ARG A 174 -15.62 7.79 -6.10
CA ARG A 174 -16.10 6.58 -5.44
C ARG A 174 -17.62 6.64 -5.26
N LYS A 175 -18.19 7.74 -4.72
CA LYS A 175 -19.65 7.90 -4.57
C LYS A 175 -20.39 7.71 -5.89
N LYS A 176 -19.87 8.29 -6.97
CA LYS A 176 -20.44 8.13 -8.32
C LYS A 176 -20.33 6.69 -8.84
N GLY A 177 -19.20 6.03 -8.61
CA GLY A 177 -18.91 4.67 -9.06
C GLY A 177 -19.70 3.57 -8.34
N TYR A 178 -20.26 3.84 -7.15
CA TYR A 178 -21.20 2.94 -6.47
C TYR A 178 -22.66 3.37 -6.66
N SER A 179 -22.93 4.35 -7.53
CA SER A 179 -24.28 4.61 -8.03
C SER A 179 -24.58 3.71 -9.24
N ALA A 180 -25.83 3.29 -9.41
CA ALA A 180 -26.24 2.23 -10.35
C ALA A 180 -25.85 2.41 -11.84
N ASN A 181 -25.29 3.55 -12.24
CA ASN A 181 -25.10 3.92 -13.66
C ASN A 181 -23.63 4.09 -14.08
N VAL A 182 -22.66 4.00 -13.15
CA VAL A 182 -21.24 4.23 -13.47
C VAL A 182 -20.40 3.15 -12.82
N PRO A 183 -19.58 2.39 -13.58
CA PRO A 183 -18.67 1.43 -12.99
C PRO A 183 -17.73 2.08 -11.98
N PRO A 184 -17.44 1.43 -10.84
CA PRO A 184 -16.48 1.95 -9.88
C PRO A 184 -15.08 1.97 -10.49
N ASP A 185 -14.38 3.09 -10.33
CA ASP A 185 -13.02 3.25 -10.86
C ASP A 185 -12.01 3.85 -9.89
N HIS A 186 -12.48 4.12 -8.68
CA HIS A 186 -11.70 4.55 -7.55
C HIS A 186 -12.37 4.11 -6.25
N ASN A 187 -11.54 3.72 -5.29
CA ASN A 187 -11.94 3.48 -3.93
C ASN A 187 -10.85 4.00 -3.00
N VAL A 188 -11.27 4.60 -1.89
CA VAL A 188 -10.40 4.94 -0.78
C VAL A 188 -11.05 4.34 0.45
N VAL A 189 -10.36 3.40 1.09
CA VAL A 189 -10.78 2.80 2.34
C VAL A 189 -9.95 3.35 3.47
N CYS A 190 -10.55 3.48 4.64
CA CYS A 190 -9.87 3.77 5.88
C CYS A 190 -10.09 2.62 6.87
N LEU A 191 -9.08 2.39 7.70
CA LEU A 191 -9.16 1.49 8.83
C LEU A 191 -9.28 2.34 10.08
N VAL A 192 -10.29 2.06 10.91
CA VAL A 192 -10.57 2.78 12.15
C VAL A 192 -10.39 1.84 13.32
N GLU A 193 -9.57 2.19 14.29
CA GLU A 193 -9.47 1.50 15.56
C GLU A 193 -10.54 2.05 16.51
N VAL A 194 -11.39 1.17 17.02
CA VAL A 194 -12.47 1.50 17.95
C VAL A 194 -12.10 0.92 19.31
N THR A 195 -11.82 1.81 20.26
CA THR A 195 -11.35 1.43 21.61
C THR A 195 -12.40 1.80 22.66
N PRO A 196 -12.76 0.92 23.58
CA PRO A 196 -13.69 1.27 24.65
C PRO A 196 -13.07 2.29 25.61
N VAL A 197 -13.87 3.25 26.05
CA VAL A 197 -13.51 4.27 27.03
C VAL A 197 -14.08 3.86 28.38
N THR A 198 -13.21 3.54 29.32
CA THR A 198 -13.62 3.30 30.71
C THR A 198 -13.89 4.63 31.40
N ASN A 199 -15.17 4.96 31.58
CA ASN A 199 -15.57 6.10 32.39
C ASN A 199 -15.45 5.73 33.87
N ASN A 200 -14.37 6.17 34.53
CA ASN A 200 -14.14 5.89 35.95
C ASN A 200 -15.07 6.66 36.90
N ASN A 201 -16.00 7.48 36.38
CA ASN A 201 -16.75 8.48 37.17
C ASN A 201 -18.25 8.17 37.34
N SER A 202 -18.73 6.96 37.05
CA SER A 202 -20.16 6.65 37.21
C SER A 202 -20.43 5.82 38.47
N ASP A 203 -20.99 6.47 39.49
CA ASP A 203 -21.73 5.82 40.59
C ASP A 203 -23.10 5.25 40.12
N ASP A 204 -23.43 5.40 38.83
CA ASP A 204 -24.68 4.94 38.24
C ASP A 204 -24.56 3.51 37.69
N ALA A 205 -25.46 2.64 38.13
CA ALA A 205 -25.47 1.19 37.89
C ALA A 205 -25.74 0.78 36.42
N ALA A 206 -25.86 1.73 35.49
CA ALA A 206 -26.03 1.49 34.05
C ALA A 206 -24.79 1.94 33.28
N THR A 207 -23.73 1.12 33.30
CA THR A 207 -22.47 1.40 32.61
C THR A 207 -22.66 1.39 31.09
N THR A 208 -22.97 2.54 30.50
CA THR A 208 -22.96 2.70 29.04
C THR A 208 -21.51 2.71 28.57
N VAL A 209 -21.10 1.68 27.81
CA VAL A 209 -19.75 1.61 27.24
C VAL A 209 -19.63 2.67 26.13
N SER A 210 -18.81 3.68 26.36
CA SER A 210 -18.44 4.66 25.33
C SER A 210 -17.26 4.14 24.52
N TYR A 211 -17.14 4.55 23.26
CA TYR A 211 -16.04 4.16 22.37
C TYR A 211 -15.38 5.40 21.78
N THR A 212 -14.05 5.33 21.64
CA THR A 212 -13.28 6.28 20.83
C THR A 212 -12.95 5.65 19.49
N GLU A 213 -13.25 6.38 18.43
CA GLU A 213 -12.89 6.01 17.06
C GLU A 213 -11.69 6.83 16.62
N GLN A 214 -10.71 6.14 16.06
CA GLN A 214 -9.53 6.77 15.50
C GLN A 214 -9.21 6.09 14.17
N ILE A 215 -9.15 6.82 13.06
CA ILE A 215 -8.57 6.28 11.81
C ILE A 215 -7.15 5.79 12.16
N VAL A 216 -6.59 4.79 11.52
CA VAL A 216 -5.22 4.30 11.80
C VAL A 216 -4.44 4.00 10.52
N GLY A 217 -5.14 4.04 9.39
CA GLY A 217 -4.56 3.92 8.07
C GLY A 217 -5.58 4.16 6.97
N ILE A 218 -5.08 4.39 5.76
CA ILE A 218 -5.86 4.52 4.54
C ILE A 218 -5.21 3.69 3.43
N ALA A 219 -6.01 3.23 2.48
CA ALA A 219 -5.49 2.65 1.26
C ALA A 219 -6.38 3.00 0.06
N GLU A 220 -5.75 3.09 -1.10
CA GLU A 220 -6.38 3.57 -2.33
C GLU A 220 -6.22 2.53 -3.44
N LEU A 221 -7.34 2.24 -4.11
CA LEU A 221 -7.41 1.37 -5.27
C LEU A 221 -8.05 2.12 -6.43
N SER A 222 -7.53 1.91 -7.63
CA SER A 222 -8.08 2.50 -8.83
C SER A 222 -7.86 1.64 -10.06
N TRP A 223 -8.72 1.80 -11.07
CA TRP A 223 -8.38 1.34 -12.42
C TRP A 223 -7.28 2.24 -12.98
N GLN A 224 -6.17 1.65 -13.42
CA GLN A 224 -5.11 2.36 -14.14
C GLN A 224 -4.66 1.57 -15.37
N PRO A 225 -4.18 2.25 -16.42
CA PRO A 225 -3.43 1.58 -17.47
C PRO A 225 -2.24 0.81 -16.86
N PRO A 226 -1.93 -0.41 -17.34
CA PRO A 226 -0.81 -1.21 -16.82
C PRO A 226 0.54 -0.69 -17.32
N ASP A 227 0.89 0.53 -16.93
CA ASP A 227 2.14 1.20 -17.31
C ASP A 227 3.12 1.20 -16.12
N PRO A 228 4.20 0.41 -16.18
CA PRO A 228 5.19 0.35 -15.10
C PRO A 228 6.12 1.58 -15.05
N THR A 229 6.05 2.46 -16.04
CA THR A 229 6.91 3.66 -16.10
C THR A 229 6.26 4.89 -15.50
N ARG A 230 5.02 4.77 -15.00
CA ARG A 230 4.20 5.88 -14.54
C ARG A 230 3.48 5.54 -13.23
N ASN A 231 3.45 6.51 -12.34
CA ASN A 231 2.57 6.48 -11.18
C ASN A 231 1.15 6.89 -11.56
N ALA A 232 0.18 6.52 -10.70
CA ALA A 232 -1.17 7.05 -10.81
C ALA A 232 -1.12 8.59 -10.73
N PRO A 233 -1.83 9.31 -11.63
CA PRO A 233 -1.82 10.76 -11.61
C PRO A 233 -2.43 11.29 -10.29
N PRO A 234 -1.98 12.47 -9.80
CA PRO A 234 -2.53 13.07 -8.58
C PRO A 234 -4.02 13.41 -8.72
N PHE A 235 -4.46 13.70 -9.96
CA PHE A 235 -5.85 13.95 -10.32
C PHE A 235 -6.47 12.73 -10.97
N VAL A 236 -7.71 12.42 -10.58
CA VAL A 236 -8.34 11.18 -11.02
C VAL A 236 -8.96 11.33 -12.41
N LEU A 237 -8.44 10.59 -13.38
CA LEU A 237 -9.05 10.47 -14.70
C LEU A 237 -10.32 9.60 -14.64
N PRO A 238 -11.36 9.92 -15.43
CA PRO A 238 -12.51 9.05 -15.55
C PRO A 238 -12.18 7.72 -16.25
N TYR A 239 -12.90 6.66 -15.88
CA TYR A 239 -12.73 5.31 -16.44
C TYR A 239 -12.63 5.27 -17.97
N PHE A 240 -13.52 5.96 -18.69
CA PHE A 240 -13.48 5.98 -20.16
C PHE A 240 -12.16 6.54 -20.70
N ALA A 241 -11.58 7.56 -20.04
CA ALA A 241 -10.31 8.13 -20.46
C ALA A 241 -9.16 7.16 -20.18
N LYS A 242 -9.22 6.43 -19.06
CA LYS A 242 -8.26 5.37 -18.71
C LYS A 242 -8.31 4.23 -19.73
N ASP A 243 -9.50 3.76 -20.10
CA ASP A 243 -9.70 2.73 -21.13
C ASP A 243 -9.13 3.18 -22.49
N ILE A 244 -9.42 4.41 -22.90
CA ILE A 244 -8.83 4.98 -24.13
C ILE A 244 -7.30 5.00 -24.05
N ILE A 245 -6.72 5.51 -22.96
CA ILE A 245 -5.27 5.58 -22.77
C ILE A 245 -4.64 4.18 -22.81
N SER A 246 -5.24 3.19 -22.13
CA SER A 246 -4.76 1.80 -22.13
C SER A 246 -4.67 1.21 -23.55
N ARG A 247 -5.57 1.60 -24.45
CA ARG A 247 -5.56 1.12 -25.85
C ARG A 247 -4.40 1.72 -26.67
N PHE A 248 -4.02 2.96 -26.37
CA PHE A 248 -2.99 3.72 -27.09
C PHE A 248 -1.58 3.55 -26.52
N ILE A 249 -1.42 3.14 -25.25
CA ILE A 249 -0.10 2.82 -24.71
C ILE A 249 0.42 1.57 -25.44
N PRO A 250 1.58 1.64 -26.11
CA PRO A 250 2.18 0.45 -26.70
C PRO A 250 2.55 -0.49 -25.57
N SER A 251 2.00 -1.71 -25.60
CA SER A 251 2.43 -2.78 -24.71
C SER A 251 3.90 -3.06 -25.04
N ASN A 252 4.82 -2.60 -24.20
CA ASN A 252 6.24 -2.92 -24.32
C ASN A 252 6.54 -4.40 -24.00
N GLY A 253 5.50 -5.21 -23.74
CA GLY A 253 5.60 -6.66 -23.66
C GLY A 253 5.98 -7.24 -25.01
N GLY A 254 7.26 -7.58 -25.19
CA GLY A 254 7.72 -8.38 -26.30
C GLY A 254 6.87 -9.65 -26.43
N ALA A 255 6.61 -10.04 -27.69
CA ALA A 255 5.75 -11.14 -28.12
C ALA A 255 6.06 -12.50 -27.44
N THR A 256 5.66 -12.67 -26.19
CA THR A 256 5.53 -13.99 -25.57
C THR A 256 4.09 -14.45 -25.79
N ASN A 257 3.93 -15.74 -26.09
CA ASN A 257 2.66 -16.39 -26.38
C ASN A 257 1.69 -16.46 -25.17
N ASP A 258 1.87 -15.59 -24.17
CA ASP A 258 0.99 -15.41 -23.02
C ASP A 258 -0.24 -14.63 -23.50
N LYS A 259 -1.14 -15.33 -24.22
CA LYS A 259 -2.39 -14.81 -24.79
C LYS A 259 -3.34 -14.15 -23.78
N GLU A 260 -3.03 -14.23 -22.48
CA GLU A 260 -3.85 -13.65 -21.41
C GLU A 260 -3.52 -12.17 -21.12
N ASP A 261 -2.30 -11.68 -21.37
CA ASP A 261 -1.91 -10.28 -21.10
C ASP A 261 -2.32 -9.31 -22.24
N GLU A 262 -3.01 -9.79 -23.28
CA GLU A 262 -3.33 -9.02 -24.50
C GLU A 262 -4.57 -8.13 -24.41
N ARG A 263 -5.41 -8.28 -23.36
CA ARG A 263 -6.49 -7.32 -23.16
C ARG A 263 -5.88 -6.05 -22.56
N LYS A 264 -5.78 -5.02 -23.41
CA LYS A 264 -5.46 -3.62 -23.07
C LYS A 264 -6.56 -2.96 -22.21
N VAL A 265 -7.00 -3.65 -21.17
CA VAL A 265 -7.94 -3.15 -20.19
C VAL A 265 -7.16 -2.54 -19.03
N PRO A 266 -7.70 -1.50 -18.38
CA PRO A 266 -7.18 -1.06 -17.10
C PRO A 266 -7.05 -2.24 -16.13
N LYS A 267 -6.09 -2.17 -15.22
CA LYS A 267 -5.87 -3.16 -14.15
C LYS A 267 -6.12 -2.52 -12.79
N GLY A 268 -6.39 -3.33 -11.77
CA GLY A 268 -6.46 -2.86 -10.39
C GLY A 268 -5.10 -2.33 -9.97
N TYR A 269 -5.04 -1.09 -9.49
CA TYR A 269 -3.78 -0.45 -9.12
C TYR A 269 -3.89 0.19 -7.74
N VAL A 270 -3.02 -0.25 -6.83
CA VAL A 270 -2.89 0.32 -5.49
C VAL A 270 -1.89 1.46 -5.56
N SER A 271 -2.40 2.68 -5.46
CA SER A 271 -1.56 3.89 -5.49
C SER A 271 -0.98 4.21 -4.13
N ASN A 272 -1.74 4.01 -3.05
CA ASN A 272 -1.33 4.40 -1.70
C ASN A 272 -1.77 3.36 -0.67
N VAL A 273 -0.86 3.04 0.25
CA VAL A 273 -1.15 2.26 1.48
C VAL A 273 -0.41 2.93 2.63
N LEU A 274 -1.17 3.54 3.53
CA LEU A 274 -0.64 4.32 4.62
C LEU A 274 -1.13 3.76 5.96
N THR A 275 -0.21 3.41 6.84
CA THR A 275 -0.51 3.10 8.25
C THR A 275 0.25 4.08 9.12
N TRP A 276 -0.47 4.72 10.04
CA TRP A 276 0.11 5.72 10.92
C TRP A 276 1.28 5.17 11.71
N LYS A 277 2.32 5.99 11.87
CA LYS A 277 3.58 5.60 12.50
C LYS A 277 3.40 4.94 13.87
N SER A 278 2.47 5.45 14.68
CA SER A 278 2.15 4.94 16.03
C SER A 278 1.41 3.58 16.04
N ARG A 279 1.00 3.09 14.86
CA ARG A 279 0.20 1.86 14.68
C ARG A 279 0.85 0.84 13.75
N ARG A 280 2.08 1.11 13.28
CA ARG A 280 2.85 0.17 12.46
C ARG A 280 3.21 -1.09 13.25
N GLY A 281 3.39 -2.20 12.54
CA GLY A 281 3.75 -3.50 13.15
C GLY A 281 2.59 -4.27 13.77
N LEU A 282 1.36 -3.73 13.73
CA LEU A 282 0.14 -4.39 14.23
C LEU A 282 -0.62 -5.19 13.16
N GLY A 283 -0.11 -5.23 11.93
CA GLY A 283 -0.74 -5.94 10.81
C GLY A 283 -1.80 -5.14 10.04
N TYR A 284 -2.05 -3.88 10.38
CA TYR A 284 -3.10 -3.04 9.74
C TYR A 284 -2.93 -2.88 8.23
N SER A 285 -1.70 -2.77 7.73
CA SER A 285 -1.46 -2.74 6.28
C SER A 285 -1.87 -4.06 5.59
N ARG A 286 -1.83 -5.20 6.28
CA ARG A 286 -2.33 -6.48 5.71
C ARG A 286 -3.85 -6.44 5.58
N VAL A 287 -4.56 -5.88 6.56
CA VAL A 287 -6.03 -5.68 6.49
C VAL A 287 -6.40 -4.78 5.32
N LEU A 288 -5.72 -3.64 5.20
CA LEU A 288 -5.95 -2.70 4.11
C LEU A 288 -5.70 -3.34 2.75
N MET A 289 -4.60 -4.08 2.58
CA MET A 289 -4.30 -4.78 1.32
C MET A 289 -5.31 -5.89 1.01
N ALA A 290 -5.68 -6.70 2.00
CA ALA A 290 -6.70 -7.73 1.83
C ALA A 290 -8.04 -7.11 1.39
N ALA A 291 -8.44 -5.99 1.99
CA ALA A 291 -9.63 -5.26 1.57
C ALA A 291 -9.54 -4.77 0.11
N LEU A 292 -8.40 -4.20 -0.30
CA LEU A 292 -8.22 -3.74 -1.68
C LEU A 292 -8.22 -4.89 -2.68
N GLU A 293 -7.62 -6.04 -2.34
CA GLU A 293 -7.67 -7.26 -3.16
C GLU A 293 -9.12 -7.73 -3.34
N GLY A 294 -9.89 -7.78 -2.26
CA GLY A 294 -11.31 -8.10 -2.31
C GLY A 294 -12.13 -7.14 -3.16
N ILE A 295 -11.90 -5.82 -3.02
CA ILE A 295 -12.56 -4.80 -3.84
C ILE A 295 -12.16 -4.97 -5.32
N ALA A 296 -10.89 -5.21 -5.61
CA ALA A 296 -10.41 -5.42 -6.98
C ALA A 296 -11.08 -6.64 -7.63
N ARG A 297 -11.19 -7.77 -6.92
CA ARG A 297 -11.94 -8.94 -7.40
C ARG A 297 -13.39 -8.58 -7.74
N ARG A 298 -14.06 -7.85 -6.85
CA ARG A 298 -15.43 -7.39 -7.06
C ARG A 298 -15.58 -6.38 -8.21
N TRP A 299 -14.51 -5.71 -8.60
CA TRP A 299 -14.49 -4.90 -9.82
C TRP A 299 -14.28 -5.75 -11.09
N GLY A 300 -14.03 -7.05 -10.95
CA GLY A 300 -13.68 -7.94 -12.06
C GLY A 300 -12.20 -7.87 -12.45
N CYS A 301 -11.33 -7.36 -11.56
CA CYS A 301 -9.88 -7.44 -11.78
C CYS A 301 -9.41 -8.89 -11.67
N ASP A 302 -8.60 -9.31 -12.63
CA ASP A 302 -7.85 -10.56 -12.65
C ASP A 302 -6.49 -10.45 -11.96
N ASP A 303 -5.90 -9.24 -11.93
CA ASP A 303 -4.68 -8.91 -11.23
C ASP A 303 -4.76 -7.54 -10.53
N ILE A 304 -3.93 -7.37 -9.50
CA ILE A 304 -3.71 -6.11 -8.79
C ILE A 304 -2.24 -5.75 -8.83
N ARG A 305 -1.93 -4.47 -9.05
CA ARG A 305 -0.57 -3.97 -9.29
C ARG A 305 -0.26 -2.78 -8.40
N LEU A 306 1.03 -2.54 -8.16
CA LEU A 306 1.51 -1.39 -7.40
C LEU A 306 2.97 -1.08 -7.68
N HIS A 307 3.38 0.13 -7.29
CA HIS A 307 4.79 0.47 -7.15
C HIS A 307 5.19 0.47 -5.68
N VAL A 308 6.42 0.04 -5.41
CA VAL A 308 7.06 0.14 -4.10
C VAL A 308 8.48 0.66 -4.26
N ASP A 309 8.96 1.43 -3.28
CA ASP A 309 10.34 1.90 -3.26
C ASP A 309 11.32 0.73 -3.41
N ALA A 310 12.24 0.87 -4.38
CA ALA A 310 13.24 -0.14 -4.65
C ALA A 310 14.41 -0.11 -3.66
N ASP A 311 14.59 0.99 -2.93
CA ASP A 311 15.67 1.14 -1.96
C ASP A 311 15.60 0.04 -0.89
N GLU A 312 16.77 -0.51 -0.54
CA GLU A 312 16.86 -1.64 0.39
C GLU A 312 16.62 -1.26 1.84
N VAL A 313 16.67 0.02 2.18
CA VAL A 313 16.49 0.57 3.52
C VAL A 313 15.08 1.14 3.67
N SER A 314 14.70 2.15 2.88
CA SER A 314 13.38 2.79 2.96
C SER A 314 12.26 1.89 2.44
N GLY A 315 12.48 1.15 1.35
CA GLY A 315 11.51 0.21 0.79
C GLY A 315 11.37 -1.11 1.55
N LYS A 316 12.32 -1.46 2.45
CA LYS A 316 12.43 -2.79 3.06
C LYS A 316 11.14 -3.33 3.64
N VAL A 317 10.44 -2.51 4.43
CA VAL A 317 9.24 -2.93 5.16
C VAL A 317 8.07 -3.15 4.21
N ALA A 318 7.87 -2.23 3.25
CA ALA A 318 6.79 -2.32 2.27
C ALA A 318 7.00 -3.51 1.32
N ARG A 319 8.23 -3.71 0.82
CA ARG A 319 8.56 -4.89 -0.01
C ARG A 319 8.33 -6.19 0.76
N GLY A 320 8.77 -6.26 2.02
CA GLY A 320 8.55 -7.42 2.89
C GLY A 320 7.06 -7.73 3.07
N LEU A 321 6.23 -6.70 3.25
CA LEU A 321 4.78 -6.83 3.29
C LEU A 321 4.25 -7.42 1.97
N TYR A 322 4.52 -6.78 0.83
CA TYR A 322 3.94 -7.19 -0.45
C TYR A 322 4.40 -8.59 -0.87
N TRP A 323 5.67 -8.94 -0.69
CA TRP A 323 6.14 -10.31 -0.94
C TRP A 323 5.45 -11.34 -0.03
N SER A 324 5.21 -11.00 1.24
CA SER A 324 4.48 -11.90 2.16
C SER A 324 3.01 -12.10 1.79
N LEU A 325 2.44 -11.16 1.01
CA LEU A 325 1.07 -11.23 0.49
C LEU A 325 0.99 -11.92 -0.89
N GLY A 326 2.12 -12.38 -1.45
CA GLY A 326 2.16 -13.06 -2.74
C GLY A 326 2.32 -12.13 -3.95
N TYR A 327 2.74 -10.87 -3.75
CA TYR A 327 3.08 -10.00 -4.87
C TYR A 327 4.44 -10.38 -5.45
N GLU A 328 4.51 -10.37 -6.77
CA GLU A 328 5.70 -10.70 -7.56
C GLU A 328 6.13 -9.51 -8.40
N ALA A 329 7.43 -9.39 -8.65
CA ALA A 329 7.94 -8.35 -9.53
C ALA A 329 7.60 -8.62 -10.99
N VAL A 330 7.22 -7.57 -11.73
CA VAL A 330 6.92 -7.65 -13.16
C VAL A 330 8.16 -7.25 -13.96
N PRO A 331 8.91 -8.21 -14.53
CA PRO A 331 10.16 -7.91 -15.23
C PRO A 331 9.91 -7.01 -16.44
N ASP A 332 10.85 -6.10 -16.70
CA ASP A 332 10.84 -5.32 -17.95
C ASP A 332 11.18 -6.25 -19.12
N ARG A 333 10.18 -6.57 -19.94
CA ARG A 333 10.33 -7.40 -21.15
C ARG A 333 10.60 -6.56 -22.40
N GLY A 334 10.73 -5.25 -22.27
CA GLY A 334 10.96 -4.33 -23.38
C GLY A 334 12.35 -4.49 -24.02
N ASN A 335 12.40 -4.43 -25.35
CA ASN A 335 13.66 -4.25 -26.09
C ASN A 335 14.24 -2.83 -25.93
N ASN A 336 13.47 -1.89 -25.37
CA ASN A 336 13.91 -0.54 -25.11
C ASN A 336 14.78 -0.49 -23.84
N ARG A 337 16.03 -0.93 -23.98
CA ARG A 337 17.13 -0.71 -23.01
C ARG A 337 17.55 0.76 -22.94
N VAL A 338 16.61 1.69 -23.01
CA VAL A 338 16.92 3.12 -23.09
C VAL A 338 17.26 3.61 -21.69
N GLY A 339 18.55 3.65 -21.37
CA GLY A 339 19.10 4.46 -20.27
C GLY A 339 19.48 3.73 -18.98
N TYR A 340 19.37 2.40 -18.91
CA TYR A 340 19.57 1.63 -17.67
C TYR A 340 20.76 0.69 -17.68
N GLU A 341 21.70 0.85 -18.61
CA GLU A 341 22.89 -0.03 -18.69
C GLU A 341 23.70 -0.02 -17.38
N TRP A 342 23.69 1.10 -16.64
CA TRP A 342 24.34 1.23 -15.34
C TRP A 342 23.71 0.36 -14.23
N MET A 343 22.43 -0.02 -14.34
CA MET A 343 21.76 -0.87 -13.34
C MET A 343 22.05 -2.37 -13.56
N GLY A 344 22.60 -2.73 -14.72
CA GLY A 344 22.86 -4.10 -15.12
C GLY A 344 21.58 -4.88 -15.49
N PRO A 345 21.65 -5.85 -16.41
CA PRO A 345 20.50 -6.65 -16.85
C PRO A 345 19.79 -7.42 -15.72
N SER A 346 20.48 -7.71 -14.61
CA SER A 346 19.96 -8.47 -13.48
C SER A 346 18.91 -7.72 -12.66
N MET A 347 18.94 -6.39 -12.65
CA MET A 347 18.00 -5.57 -11.86
C MET A 347 16.72 -5.25 -12.63
N ALA A 348 16.79 -5.02 -13.95
CA ALA A 348 15.61 -4.85 -14.81
C ALA A 348 14.71 -6.10 -14.80
N ASN A 349 15.31 -7.29 -14.76
CA ASN A 349 14.61 -8.57 -14.61
C ASN A 349 13.92 -8.74 -13.24
N ARG A 350 14.12 -7.81 -12.31
CA ARG A 350 13.45 -7.78 -11.00
C ARG A 350 12.33 -6.74 -10.92
N GLY A 351 11.85 -6.27 -12.07
CA GLY A 351 10.75 -5.31 -12.17
C GLY A 351 11.09 -3.93 -11.63
N LEU A 352 12.34 -3.50 -11.80
CA LEU A 352 12.80 -2.17 -11.43
C LEU A 352 12.54 -1.17 -12.57
N TYR A 353 11.89 -0.05 -12.26
CA TYR A 353 11.57 1.03 -13.18
C TYR A 353 11.96 2.38 -12.57
N LEU A 354 12.41 3.35 -13.38
CA LEU A 354 12.48 4.74 -12.93
C LEU A 354 11.16 5.43 -13.24
N VAL A 355 10.47 5.86 -12.18
CA VAL A 355 9.24 6.65 -12.29
C VAL A 355 9.55 8.03 -11.73
N GLU A 356 9.52 9.04 -12.59
CA GLU A 356 9.82 10.44 -12.22
C GLU A 356 11.21 10.60 -11.56
N GLY A 357 12.17 9.78 -11.98
CA GLY A 357 13.54 9.77 -11.43
C GLY A 357 13.72 8.93 -10.17
N VAL A 358 12.66 8.33 -9.63
CA VAL A 358 12.72 7.45 -8.45
C VAL A 358 12.77 5.99 -8.88
N PRO A 359 13.71 5.18 -8.37
CA PRO A 359 13.72 3.75 -8.61
C PRO A 359 12.60 3.06 -7.82
N LEU A 360 11.63 2.49 -8.53
CA LEU A 360 10.52 1.75 -7.94
C LEU A 360 10.47 0.33 -8.50
N LEU A 361 10.08 -0.63 -7.65
CA LEU A 361 9.70 -1.96 -8.10
C LEU A 361 8.22 -1.95 -8.48
N TYR A 362 7.92 -2.43 -9.69
CA TYR A 362 6.56 -2.68 -10.14
C TYR A 362 6.16 -4.12 -9.82
N LEU A 363 5.17 -4.27 -8.95
CA LEU A 363 4.71 -5.55 -8.46
C LEU A 363 3.30 -5.86 -8.96
N ARG A 364 2.99 -7.14 -9.14
CA ARG A 364 1.66 -7.68 -9.44
C ARG A 364 1.31 -8.84 -8.52
N LYS A 365 0.02 -9.05 -8.28
CA LYS A 365 -0.53 -10.28 -7.71
C LYS A 365 -1.70 -10.76 -8.57
N SER A 366 -1.66 -12.02 -8.98
CA SER A 366 -2.78 -12.68 -9.63
C SER A 366 -3.91 -12.86 -8.61
N LEU A 367 -5.12 -12.47 -8.97
CA LEU A 367 -6.29 -12.71 -8.14
C LEU A 367 -6.91 -14.07 -8.49
N ASN A 368 -6.77 -14.58 -9.71
CA ASN A 368 -7.44 -15.83 -10.10
C ASN A 368 -6.91 -17.10 -9.40
N GLU A 369 -5.67 -17.11 -8.93
CA GLU A 369 -4.98 -18.32 -8.46
C GLU A 369 -5.46 -18.87 -7.13
N ASP A 370 -6.14 -18.06 -6.32
CA ASP A 370 -6.50 -18.48 -4.97
C ASP A 370 -7.71 -19.44 -4.95
N VAL A 371 -8.49 -19.64 -6.02
CA VAL A 371 -9.72 -20.48 -5.99
C VAL A 371 -9.46 -22.01 -5.90
N GLY A 372 -8.20 -22.42 -5.71
CA GLY A 372 -7.78 -23.83 -5.62
C GLY A 372 -7.93 -24.48 -4.25
#